data_AF-A0A645CPG6-F1
#
_entry.id   AF-A0A645CPG6-F1
#
_cell.length_a   1.000
_cell.length_b   1.000
_cell.length_c   1.000
_cell.angle_alpha   90.00
_cell.angle_beta   90.00
_cell.angle_gamma   90.00
#
_symmetry.space_group_name_H-M   'P 1'
#
loop_
_entity.id
_entity.type
_entity.pdbx_description
1 polymer ?
#
loop_
_entity_poly.entity_id
_entity_poly.type
_entity_poly.pdbx_seq_one_letter_code
_entity_poly.pdbx_strand_id
1 'polypeptide(L)'
;MLNKSDLPQACDYTGEAIRVSAMTGEGLRELQDTILALAAPERADGSTITNERHIRALELALAALRDATAAKELDCVATDVKSALHHLGSITGTDVDATVIDRIFERFCVGK
;
A
#
# COMPACT_ATOMS: atom_id res chain seq x y z
N MET A 1 8.01 -21.30 -5.79
CA MET A 1 9.10 -21.86 -4.96
C MET A 1 8.89 -23.36 -4.85
N LEU A 2 9.93 -24.16 -5.09
CA LEU A 2 9.92 -25.61 -4.95
C LEU A 2 10.87 -26.01 -3.82
N ASN A 3 10.33 -26.57 -2.75
CA ASN A 3 11.11 -27.03 -1.60
C ASN A 3 11.59 -28.49 -1.79
N LYS A 4 12.54 -28.92 -0.97
CA LYS A 4 13.20 -30.24 -0.98
C LYS A 4 14.08 -30.46 -2.21
N SER A 5 14.78 -29.42 -2.68
CA SER A 5 15.72 -29.54 -3.80
C SER A 5 16.90 -30.47 -3.54
N ASP A 6 17.14 -30.83 -2.26
CA ASP A 6 18.11 -31.84 -1.83
C ASP A 6 17.70 -33.28 -2.18
N LEU A 7 16.45 -33.51 -2.61
CA LEU A 7 15.93 -34.80 -3.01
C LEU A 7 15.62 -34.84 -4.53
N PRO A 8 15.55 -36.03 -5.14
CA PRO A 8 15.06 -36.17 -6.51
C PRO A 8 13.68 -35.53 -6.67
N GLN A 9 13.52 -34.76 -7.74
CA GLN A 9 12.28 -34.03 -8.01
C GLN A 9 11.10 -35.00 -8.12
N ALA A 10 10.20 -34.92 -7.14
CA ALA A 10 9.01 -35.78 -7.05
C ALA A 10 7.74 -35.12 -7.62
N CYS A 11 7.81 -33.86 -8.06
CA CYS A 11 6.69 -33.13 -8.67
C CYS A 11 7.00 -32.82 -10.14
N ASP A 12 6.00 -32.98 -11.01
CA ASP A 12 6.09 -32.67 -12.43
C ASP A 12 5.76 -31.18 -12.68
N TYR A 13 6.62 -30.29 -12.16
CA TYR A 13 6.52 -28.86 -12.37
C TYR A 13 7.62 -28.38 -13.32
N THR A 14 7.22 -27.78 -14.44
CA THR A 14 8.10 -27.30 -15.52
C THR A 14 8.14 -25.78 -15.65
N GLY A 15 7.40 -25.06 -14.79
CA GLY A 15 7.40 -23.60 -14.77
C GLY A 15 8.65 -23.00 -14.10
N GLU A 16 8.75 -21.68 -14.14
CA GLU A 16 9.80 -20.95 -13.44
C GLU A 16 9.54 -20.97 -11.92
N ALA A 17 10.52 -21.48 -11.16
CA ALA A 17 10.44 -21.50 -9.70
C ALA A 17 11.82 -21.51 -9.06
N ILE A 18 11.97 -20.72 -8.00
CA ILE A 18 13.13 -20.79 -7.11
C ILE A 18 13.09 -22.13 -6.38
N ARG A 19 14.16 -22.90 -6.51
CA ARG A 19 14.34 -24.20 -5.85
C ARG A 19 15.09 -23.99 -4.55
N VAL A 20 14.56 -24.56 -3.48
CA VAL A 20 15.12 -24.40 -2.14
C VAL A 20 15.18 -25.74 -1.42
N SER A 21 16.13 -25.88 -0.52
CA SER A 21 16.12 -26.90 0.51
C SER A 21 16.01 -26.22 1.86
N ALA A 22 14.84 -26.34 2.50
CA ALA A 22 14.67 -25.84 3.86
C ALA A 22 15.55 -26.60 4.88
N MET A 23 16.02 -27.81 4.53
CA MET A 23 16.86 -28.63 5.40
C MET A 23 18.33 -28.21 5.35
N THR A 24 18.88 -27.97 4.16
CA THR A 24 20.29 -27.56 4.01
C THR A 24 20.48 -26.04 3.99
N GLY A 25 19.39 -25.29 3.76
CA GLY A 25 19.41 -23.84 3.60
C GLY A 25 19.74 -23.37 2.17
N GLU A 26 19.98 -24.30 1.24
CA GLU A 26 20.27 -23.99 -0.16
C GLU A 26 19.08 -23.27 -0.82
N GLY A 27 19.36 -22.26 -1.64
CA GLY A 27 18.35 -21.46 -2.34
C GLY A 27 17.56 -20.47 -1.46
N LEU A 28 17.70 -20.51 -0.12
CA LEU A 28 16.98 -19.58 0.77
C LEU A 28 17.44 -18.13 0.62
N ARG A 29 18.73 -17.91 0.33
CA ARG A 29 19.26 -16.56 0.09
C ARG A 29 18.70 -15.96 -1.20
N GLU A 30 18.70 -16.73 -2.28
CA GLU A 30 18.10 -16.34 -3.56
C GLU A 30 16.60 -16.05 -3.42
N LEU A 31 15.88 -16.88 -2.65
CA LEU A 31 14.49 -16.63 -2.32
C LEU A 31 14.31 -15.30 -1.58
N GLN A 32 15.14 -15.02 -0.57
CA GLN A 32 15.09 -13.77 0.18
C GLN A 32 15.36 -12.57 -0.71
N ASP A 33 16.40 -12.63 -1.53
CA ASP A 33 16.78 -11.54 -2.45
C ASP A 33 15.67 -11.28 -3.48
N THR A 34 15.02 -12.34 -3.98
CA THR A 34 13.89 -12.20 -4.92
C THR A 34 12.67 -11.58 -4.25
N ILE A 35 12.33 -12.00 -3.02
CA ILE A 35 11.24 -11.39 -2.25
C ILE A 35 11.54 -9.92 -1.99
N LEU A 36 12.78 -9.58 -1.62
CA LEU A 36 13.20 -8.20 -1.41
C LEU A 36 13.09 -7.38 -2.69
N ALA A 37 13.50 -7.92 -3.84
CA ALA A 37 13.37 -7.25 -5.12
C ALA A 37 11.90 -7.00 -5.52
N LEU A 38 10.98 -7.89 -5.13
CA LEU A 38 9.54 -7.73 -5.38
C LEU A 38 8.86 -6.79 -4.38
N ALA A 39 9.32 -6.76 -3.14
CA ALA A 39 8.67 -6.04 -2.04
C ALA A 39 9.27 -4.65 -1.79
N ALA A 40 10.52 -4.40 -2.18
CA ALA A 40 11.16 -3.11 -1.98
C ALA A 40 10.72 -2.12 -3.07
N PRO A 41 10.17 -0.95 -2.70
CA PRO A 41 9.95 0.11 -3.68
C PRO A 41 11.29 0.60 -4.23
N GLU A 42 11.39 0.83 -5.55
CA GLU A 42 12.59 1.36 -6.23
C GLU A 42 13.10 2.69 -5.65
N ARG A 43 12.24 3.41 -4.92
CA ARG A 43 12.56 4.64 -4.20
C ARG A 43 12.03 4.56 -2.77
N ALA A 44 12.95 4.44 -1.83
CA ALA A 44 12.71 4.69 -0.41
C ALA A 44 13.09 6.13 -0.06
N ASP A 45 12.67 7.09 -0.88
CA ASP A 45 12.76 8.49 -0.49
C ASP A 45 11.59 8.68 0.48
N GLY A 46 11.86 8.96 1.77
CA GLY A 46 10.91 8.92 2.91
C GLY A 46 9.59 9.72 2.81
N SER A 47 9.24 10.19 1.61
CA SER A 47 7.94 10.67 1.16
C SER A 47 6.94 9.57 0.77
N THR A 48 7.32 8.29 0.76
CA THR A 48 6.41 7.21 0.33
C THR A 48 5.22 7.06 1.29
N ILE A 49 4.02 7.32 0.78
CA ILE A 49 2.78 7.19 1.52
C ILE A 49 2.37 5.71 1.51
N THR A 50 2.54 5.03 2.64
CA THR A 50 2.27 3.59 2.78
C THR A 50 0.92 3.29 3.42
N ASN A 51 0.26 4.30 3.98
CA ASN A 51 -1.04 4.13 4.62
C ASN A 51 -2.17 4.17 3.58
N GLU A 52 -2.85 3.04 3.37
CA GLU A 52 -3.98 2.89 2.45
C GLU A 52 -5.05 3.98 2.62
N ARG A 53 -5.32 4.43 3.85
CA ARG A 53 -6.26 5.52 4.11
C ARG A 53 -5.78 6.84 3.50
N HIS A 54 -4.49 7.15 3.62
CA HIS A 54 -3.92 8.38 3.09
C HIS A 54 -3.84 8.32 1.56
N ILE A 55 -3.52 7.15 1.00
CA ILE A 55 -3.56 6.90 -0.45
C ILE A 55 -4.96 7.19 -0.99
N ARG A 56 -5.99 6.57 -0.40
CA ARG A 56 -7.38 6.77 -0.83
C ARG A 56 -7.83 8.23 -0.70
N ALA A 57 -7.47 8.91 0.39
CA ALA A 57 -7.80 10.32 0.57
C ALA A 57 -7.15 11.21 -0.50
N LEU A 58 -5.91 10.91 -0.89
CA LEU A 58 -5.22 11.61 -1.97
C LEU A 58 -5.80 11.32 -3.36
N GLU A 59 -6.21 10.08 -3.63
CA GLU A 59 -6.88 9.73 -4.88
C GLU A 59 -8.21 10.50 -5.04
N LEU A 60 -9.00 10.57 -3.97
CA LEU A 60 -10.25 11.34 -3.96
C LEU A 60 -10.00 12.84 -4.10
N ALA A 61 -9.00 13.39 -3.41
CA ALA A 61 -8.63 14.79 -3.55
C ALA A 61 -8.17 15.11 -4.99
N LEU A 62 -7.38 14.23 -5.61
CA LEU A 62 -6.93 14.39 -6.98
C LEU A 62 -8.09 14.32 -7.98
N ALA A 63 -9.05 13.42 -7.77
CA ALA A 63 -10.26 13.34 -8.59
C ALA A 63 -11.06 14.64 -8.52
N ALA A 64 -11.34 15.14 -7.32
CA ALA A 64 -12.05 16.41 -7.12
C ALA A 64 -11.31 17.60 -7.76
N LEU A 65 -9.98 17.66 -7.67
CA LEU A 65 -9.21 18.70 -8.35
C LEU A 65 -9.29 18.61 -9.88
N ARG A 66 -9.34 17.40 -10.45
CA ARG A 66 -9.54 17.21 -11.89
C ARG A 66 -10.91 17.69 -12.32
N ASP A 67 -11.95 17.38 -11.54
CA ASP A 67 -13.31 17.85 -11.80
C ASP A 67 -13.39 19.38 -11.72
N ALA A 68 -12.74 19.99 -10.71
CA ALA A 68 -12.62 21.44 -10.59
C ALA A 68 -11.95 22.08 -11.82
N THR A 69 -10.89 21.47 -12.36
CA THR A 69 -10.22 21.98 -13.57
C THR A 69 -11.05 21.84 -14.84
N ALA A 70 -11.99 20.89 -14.88
CA ALA A 70 -12.87 20.66 -16.02
C ALA A 70 -14.18 21.49 -15.95
N ALA A 71 -14.54 21.97 -14.76
CA ALA A 71 -15.73 22.77 -14.53
C ALA A 71 -15.64 24.16 -15.19
N LYS A 72 -16.77 24.62 -15.74
CA LYS A 72 -16.89 25.94 -16.41
C LYS A 72 -17.49 27.01 -15.50
N GLU A 73 -18.31 26.59 -14.54
CA GLU A 73 -19.01 27.47 -13.60
C GLU A 73 -18.20 27.59 -12.31
N LEU A 74 -18.02 28.82 -11.83
CA LEU A 74 -17.25 29.12 -10.63
C LEU A 74 -17.79 28.42 -9.37
N ASP A 75 -19.10 28.23 -9.29
CA ASP A 75 -19.73 27.55 -8.15
C ASP A 75 -19.40 26.06 -8.10
N CYS A 76 -19.29 25.40 -9.26
CA CYS A 76 -18.83 24.02 -9.36
C CYS A 76 -17.34 23.91 -8.97
N VAL A 77 -16.50 24.79 -9.52
CA VAL A 77 -15.07 24.86 -9.17
C VAL A 77 -14.89 25.03 -7.65
N ALA A 78 -15.64 25.95 -7.03
CA ALA A 78 -15.56 26.20 -5.60
C ALA A 78 -15.99 24.98 -4.76
N THR A 79 -16.97 24.22 -5.23
CA THR A 79 -17.47 23.01 -4.57
C THR A 79 -16.44 21.89 -4.64
N ASP A 80 -15.85 21.68 -5.82
CA ASP A 80 -14.87 20.62 -6.06
C ASP A 80 -13.55 20.91 -5.32
N VAL A 81 -13.12 22.18 -5.26
CA VAL A 81 -11.95 22.59 -4.45
C VAL A 81 -12.21 22.37 -2.95
N LYS A 82 -13.42 22.66 -2.45
CA LYS A 82 -13.78 22.37 -1.05
C LYS A 82 -13.76 20.86 -0.78
N SER A 83 -14.24 20.04 -1.72
CA SER A 83 -14.19 18.58 -1.60
C SER A 83 -12.75 18.07 -1.55
N ALA A 84 -11.86 18.59 -2.40
CA ALA A 84 -10.44 18.25 -2.36
C ALA A 84 -9.80 18.62 -1.01
N LEU A 85 -10.08 19.82 -0.49
CA LEU A 85 -9.60 20.26 0.82
C LEU A 85 -10.09 19.38 1.96
N HIS A 86 -11.35 18.95 1.93
CA HIS A 86 -11.91 18.05 2.93
C HIS A 86 -11.19 16.69 2.95
N HIS A 87 -10.97 16.09 1.78
CA HIS A 87 -10.23 14.83 1.68
C HIS A 87 -8.78 14.96 2.18
N LEU A 88 -8.11 16.08 1.89
CA LEU A 88 -6.78 16.36 2.45
C LEU A 88 -6.82 16.58 3.97
N GLY A 89 -7.84 17.26 4.50
CA GLY A 89 -8.05 17.49 5.93
C GLY A 89 -8.27 16.20 6.74
N SER A 90 -8.82 15.16 6.10
CA SER A 90 -8.97 13.83 6.71
C SER A 90 -7.63 13.13 6.98
N ILE A 91 -6.56 13.52 6.29
CA ILE A 91 -5.19 13.00 6.47
C ILE A 91 -4.54 13.66 7.69
N THR A 92 -4.68 14.99 7.81
CA THR A 92 -4.07 15.80 8.90
C THR A 92 -4.86 15.76 10.20
N GLY A 93 -6.06 15.16 10.19
CA GLY A 93 -6.90 15.05 11.36
C GLY A 93 -7.74 16.30 11.66
N THR A 94 -7.87 17.22 10.70
CA THR A 94 -8.56 18.50 10.86
C THR A 94 -10.07 18.38 10.61
N ASP A 95 -10.47 17.39 9.81
CA ASP A 95 -11.86 16.97 9.56
C ASP A 95 -11.96 15.46 9.77
N VAL A 96 -12.05 15.00 11.03
CA VAL A 96 -12.15 13.58 11.36
C VAL A 96 -13.55 13.27 11.84
N ASP A 97 -14.26 12.44 11.09
CA ASP A 97 -15.46 11.76 11.56
C ASP A 97 -15.08 10.86 12.75
N ALA A 98 -15.83 10.92 13.85
CA ALA A 98 -15.52 10.23 15.12
C ALA A 98 -15.24 8.72 14.91
N THR A 99 -15.85 8.12 13.89
CA THR A 99 -15.66 6.72 13.48
C THR A 99 -14.23 6.36 13.05
N VAL A 100 -13.45 7.33 12.58
CA VAL A 100 -12.05 7.14 12.17
C VAL A 100 -11.13 7.09 13.39
N ILE A 101 -11.46 7.82 14.45
CA ILE A 101 -10.74 7.78 15.73
C ILE A 101 -10.89 6.39 16.35
N ASP A 102 -12.12 5.87 16.41
CA ASP A 102 -12.39 4.56 17.00
C ASP A 102 -11.62 3.43 16.31
N ARG A 103 -11.58 3.42 14.97
CA ARG A 103 -10.78 2.43 14.20
C ARG A 103 -9.28 2.53 14.39
N ILE A 104 -8.76 3.73 14.66
CA ILE A 104 -7.34 3.90 14.99
C ILE A 104 -7.06 3.23 16.33
N PHE A 105 -7.91 3.48 17.33
CA PHE A 105 -7.74 2.97 18.70
C PHE A 105 -8.06 1.48 18.86
N GLU A 106 -8.87 0.88 17.98
CA GLU A 106 -9.08 -0.57 17.93
C GLU A 106 -7.80 -1.37 17.65
N ARG A 107 -6.81 -0.76 16.99
CA ARG A 107 -5.52 -1.40 16.66
C ARG A 107 -4.44 -1.17 17.72
N PHE A 108 -4.72 -0.39 18.76
CA PHE A 108 -3.82 -0.23 19.89
C PHE A 108 -4.25 -1.17 21.03
N CYS A 109 -3.32 -1.96 21.54
CA CYS A 109 -3.56 -2.73 22.76
C CYS A 109 -3.94 -1.78 23.90
N VAL A 110 -4.99 -2.13 24.64
CA VAL A 110 -5.45 -1.40 25.83
C VAL A 110 -4.30 -1.33 26.85
N GLY A 111 -3.72 -0.15 27.02
CA GLY A 111 -2.59 0.06 27.95
C GLY A 111 -1.52 1.05 27.49
N LYS A 112 -1.88 2.15 26.81
CA LYS A 112 -1.04 3.36 26.79
C LYS A 112 -1.77 4.47 27.50
#